data_AF-A0A3D5Y9M7-F1
#
_entry.id   AF-A0A3D5Y9M7-F1
#
_cell.length_a   1.000
_cell.length_b   1.000
_cell.length_c   1.000
_cell.angle_alpha   90.00
_cell.angle_beta   90.00
_cell.angle_gamma   90.00
#
_symmetry.space_group_name_H-M   'P 1'
#
loop_
_entity.id
_entity.type
_entity.pdbx_description
1 polymer ?
#
loop_
_entity_poly.entity_id
_entity_poly.type
_entity_poly.pdbx_seq_one_letter_code
_entity_poly.pdbx_strand_id
1 'polypeptide(L)'
;MIGASGAIAGILGAYFLLYPRAHVRTLVFFFFFVDIVKIPALIFLGLWFAFQLLSSGAGSGIAWYAHIGGFIGGVALIKLFEIKKRRRYD
;
A
#
# COMPACT_ATOMS: atom_id res chain seq x y z
N MET A 1 11.60 -15.93 -7.95
CA MET A 1 11.71 -14.47 -7.78
C MET A 1 11.90 -14.17 -6.29
N ILE A 2 12.84 -13.30 -5.94
CA ILE A 2 13.10 -12.89 -4.55
C ILE A 2 11.95 -12.02 -4.07
N GLY A 3 11.35 -12.36 -2.92
CA GLY A 3 10.13 -11.75 -2.35
C GLY A 3 10.26 -10.33 -1.80
N ALA A 4 11.18 -9.51 -2.33
CA ALA A 4 11.38 -8.13 -1.90
C ALA A 4 10.11 -7.26 -2.07
N SER A 5 9.30 -7.54 -3.11
CA SER A 5 8.06 -6.81 -3.36
C SER A 5 7.02 -6.96 -2.24
N GLY A 6 7.01 -8.09 -1.53
CA GLY A 6 6.16 -8.28 -0.35
C GLY A 6 6.57 -7.37 0.81
N ALA A 7 7.88 -7.18 1.03
CA ALA A 7 8.38 -6.25 2.04
C ALA A 7 8.03 -4.79 1.69
N ILE A 8 8.12 -4.42 0.40
CA ILE A 8 7.67 -3.11 -0.10
C ILE A 8 6.18 -2.94 0.17
N ALA A 9 5.35 -3.96 -0.12
CA ALA A 9 3.93 -3.92 0.19
C ALA A 9 3.67 -3.69 1.69
N GLY A 10 4.49 -4.25 2.57
CA GLY A 10 4.43 -3.96 4.01
C GLY A 10 4.77 -2.53 4.38
N ILE A 11 5.80 -1.93 3.77
CA ILE A 11 6.08 -0.50 3.97
C ILE A 11 4.90 0.35 3.50
N LEU A 12 4.29 0.00 2.36
CA LEU A 12 3.10 0.69 1.83
C LEU A 12 1.88 0.54 2.75
N GLY A 13 1.69 -0.63 3.37
CA GLY A 13 0.65 -0.85 4.36
C GLY A 13 0.82 0.03 5.60
N ALA A 14 2.04 0.13 6.11
CA ALA A 14 2.34 1.06 7.20
C ALA A 14 2.10 2.52 6.79
N TYR A 15 2.54 2.90 5.59
CA TYR A 15 2.35 4.24 5.03
C TYR A 15 0.88 4.60 4.85
N PHE A 16 0.06 3.66 4.38
CA PHE A 16 -1.38 3.82 4.20
C PHE A 16 -2.07 4.23 5.50
N LEU A 17 -1.68 3.63 6.63
CA LEU A 17 -2.25 3.95 7.94
C LEU A 17 -1.72 5.27 8.51
N LEU A 18 -0.41 5.51 8.40
CA LEU A 18 0.24 6.69 8.99
C LEU A 18 -0.05 7.99 8.23
N TYR A 19 -0.13 7.92 6.89
CA TYR A 19 -0.14 9.09 6.02
C TYR A 19 -1.29 9.06 4.99
N PRO A 20 -2.56 8.86 5.41
CA PRO A 20 -3.68 8.71 4.49
C PRO A 20 -3.91 9.94 3.59
N ARG A 21 -3.51 11.13 4.06
CA ARG A 21 -3.65 12.42 3.34
C ARG A 21 -2.39 12.85 2.58
N ALA A 22 -1.30 12.07 2.63
CA ALA A 22 -0.13 12.38 1.81
C ALA A 22 -0.47 12.22 0.33
N HIS A 23 0.09 13.06 -0.52
CA HIS A 23 -0.23 13.07 -1.94
C HIS A 23 0.82 12.32 -2.74
N VAL A 24 0.38 11.29 -3.47
CA VAL A 24 1.15 10.63 -4.52
C VAL A 24 1.01 11.45 -5.80
N ARG A 25 2.14 11.88 -6.37
CA ARG A 25 2.14 12.52 -7.69
C ARG A 25 2.05 11.43 -8.74
N THR A 26 0.91 11.37 -9.42
CA THR A 26 0.59 10.30 -10.36
C THR A 26 0.45 10.89 -11.75
N LEU A 27 1.19 10.34 -12.69
CA LEU A 27 1.00 10.63 -14.11
C LEU A 27 -0.28 9.91 -14.56
N VAL A 28 -1.27 10.67 -15.02
CA VAL A 28 -2.54 10.13 -15.54
C VAL A 28 -2.63 10.43 -17.02
N PHE A 29 -2.95 9.39 -17.79
CA PHE A 29 -3.23 9.47 -19.21
C PHE A 29 -4.75 9.48 -19.41
N PHE A 30 -5.27 10.56 -19.98
CA PHE A 30 -6.68 10.67 -20.34
C PHE A 30 -6.82 11.05 -21.82
N PHE A 31 -6.92 10.03 -22.68
CA PHE A 31 -6.89 10.15 -24.14
C PHE A 31 -5.65 10.92 -24.64
N PHE A 32 -5.80 12.20 -24.97
CA PHE A 32 -4.74 13.09 -25.45
C PHE A 32 -4.14 13.99 -24.36
N PHE A 33 -4.72 13.98 -23.14
CA PHE A 33 -4.24 14.77 -22.02
C PHE A 33 -3.33 13.91 -21.13
N VAL A 34 -2.12 14.42 -20.88
CA VAL A 34 -1.15 13.83 -19.96
C VAL A 34 -0.90 14.87 -18.87
N ASP A 35 -1.27 14.53 -17.63
CA ASP A 35 -1.10 15.46 -16.51
C ASP A 35 -0.60 14.72 -15.25
N ILE A 36 0.06 15.47 -14.37
CA ILE A 36 0.52 14.98 -13.07
C ILE A 36 -0.46 15.46 -12.01
N VAL A 37 -1.33 14.55 -11.57
CA VAL A 37 -2.32 14.82 -10.53
C VAL A 37 -1.82 14.36 -9.16
N LYS A 38 -2.29 15.02 -8.11
CA LYS A 38 -1.99 14.66 -6.71
C LYS A 38 -3.11 13.80 -6.16
N ILE A 39 -2.85 12.52 -5.94
CA ILE A 39 -3.85 11.57 -5.41
C ILE A 39 -3.51 11.28 -3.94
N PRO A 40 -4.47 11.42 -2.99
CA PRO A 40 -4.26 10.99 -1.62
C PRO A 40 -3.83 9.52 -1.55
N ALA A 41 -2.83 9.23 -0.72
CA ALA A 41 -2.26 7.90 -0.56
C ALA A 41 -3.30 6.87 -0.12
N LEU A 42 -4.31 7.28 0.67
CA LEU A 42 -5.45 6.46 1.02
C LEU A 42 -6.17 5.92 -0.24
N ILE A 43 -6.46 6.80 -1.20
CA ILE A 43 -7.16 6.42 -2.43
C ILE A 43 -6.23 5.58 -3.31
N PHE A 44 -5.00 6.06 -3.54
CA PHE A 44 -4.05 5.41 -4.43
C PHE A 44 -3.72 3.98 -3.96
N LEU A 45 -3.34 3.82 -2.69
CA LEU A 45 -2.96 2.52 -2.13
C LEU A 45 -4.18 1.65 -1.83
N GLY A 46 -5.34 2.24 -1.51
CA GLY A 46 -6.59 1.50 -1.35
C GLY A 46 -7.03 0.83 -2.66
N LEU A 47 -7.01 1.57 -3.77
CA LEU A 47 -7.28 1.03 -5.10
C LEU A 47 -6.26 -0.03 -5.50
N TRP A 48 -4.97 0.24 -5.27
CA TRP A 48 -3.91 -0.73 -5.56
C TRP A 48 -4.09 -2.03 -4.77
N PHE A 49 -4.44 -1.96 -3.48
CA PHE A 49 -4.68 -3.13 -2.64
C PHE A 49 -5.94 -3.90 -3.07
N ALA A 50 -7.03 -3.20 -3.41
CA ALA A 50 -8.23 -3.82 -3.97
C ALA A 50 -7.93 -4.58 -5.26
N PHE A 51 -7.08 -4.02 -6.14
CA PHE A 51 -6.62 -4.70 -7.34
C PHE A 51 -5.81 -5.98 -7.02
N GLN A 52 -5.00 -5.98 -5.95
CA GLN A 52 -4.31 -7.21 -5.52
C GLN A 52 -5.32 -8.31 -5.15
N LEU A 53 -6.40 -7.97 -4.43
CA LEU A 53 -7.45 -8.93 -4.03
C LEU A 53 -8.18 -9.49 -5.25
N LEU A 54 -8.60 -8.61 -6.18
CA LEU A 54 -9.31 -9.02 -7.40
C LEU A 54 -8.45 -9.87 -8.33
N SER A 55 -7.13 -9.64 -8.33
CA SER A 55 -6.19 -10.40 -9.16
C SER A 55 -5.68 -11.67 -8.49
N SER A 56 -5.88 -11.83 -7.18
CA SER A 56 -5.45 -13.01 -6.46
C SER A 56 -6.19 -14.25 -7.00
N GLY A 57 -5.43 -15.26 -7.43
CA GLY A 57 -5.98 -16.45 -8.07
C GLY A 57 -6.07 -16.39 -9.60
N ALA A 58 -5.87 -15.24 -10.23
CA ALA A 58 -5.55 -15.20 -11.65
C ALA A 58 -4.17 -15.85 -11.82
N GLY A 59 -4.11 -17.05 -12.40
CA GLY A 59 -2.91 -17.88 -12.59
C GLY A 59 -1.82 -17.17 -13.38
N SER A 60 -1.14 -16.25 -12.72
CA SER A 60 -0.16 -15.32 -13.25
C SER A 60 1.15 -15.50 -12.46
N GLY A 61 2.28 -15.12 -13.07
CA GLY A 61 3.59 -15.18 -12.41
C GLY A 61 3.78 -14.16 -11.27
N ILE A 62 2.72 -13.47 -10.85
CA ILE A 62 2.74 -12.43 -9.82
C ILE A 62 2.36 -13.05 -8.47
N ALA A 63 3.19 -12.82 -7.45
CA ALA A 63 2.94 -13.31 -6.09
C ALA A 63 1.91 -12.45 -5.33
N TRP A 64 0.67 -12.41 -5.79
CA TRP A 64 -0.41 -11.57 -5.23
C TRP A 64 -0.57 -11.73 -3.71
N TYR A 65 -0.54 -12.98 -3.22
CA TYR A 65 -0.65 -13.26 -1.78
C TYR A 65 0.52 -12.70 -0.97
N ALA A 66 1.73 -12.59 -1.55
CA ALA A 66 2.87 -11.97 -0.89
C ALA A 66 2.67 -10.45 -0.74
N HIS A 67 2.06 -9.79 -1.72
CA HIS A 67 1.71 -8.37 -1.60
C HIS A 67 0.58 -8.14 -0.59
N ILE A 68 -0.47 -8.97 -0.64
CA ILE A 68 -1.60 -8.88 0.30
C ILE A 68 -1.12 -9.09 1.73
N GLY A 69 -0.40 -10.18 1.99
CA GLY A 69 0.16 -10.50 3.30
C GLY A 69 1.17 -9.45 3.77
N GLY A 70 2.03 -8.97 2.87
CA GLY A 70 2.96 -7.87 3.13
C GLY A 70 2.23 -6.63 3.62
N PHE A 71 1.26 -6.13 2.85
CA PHE A 71 0.48 -4.93 3.18
C PHE A 71 -0.24 -5.05 4.54
N ILE A 72 -0.96 -6.15 4.76
CA ILE A 72 -1.66 -6.40 6.03
C ILE A 72 -0.65 -6.48 7.19
N GLY A 73 0.46 -7.19 7.01
CA GLY A 73 1.52 -7.29 7.99
C GLY A 73 2.11 -5.93 8.36
N GLY A 74 2.34 -5.07 7.37
CA GLY A 74 2.77 -3.68 7.56
C GLY A 74 1.81 -2.84 8.40
N VAL A 75 0.51 -2.90 8.07
CA VAL A 75 -0.56 -2.22 8.84
C VAL A 75 -0.59 -2.71 10.29
N ALA A 76 -0.52 -4.04 10.50
CA ALA A 76 -0.56 -4.62 11.83
C ALA A 76 0.68 -4.25 12.66
N LEU A 77 1.87 -4.34 12.08
CA LEU A 77 3.13 -4.00 12.74
C LEU A 77 3.18 -2.53 13.15
N ILE A 78 2.80 -1.60 12.25
CA ILE A 78 2.87 -0.18 12.59
C ILE A 78 1.90 0.17 13.73
N LYS A 79 0.69 -0.41 13.72
CA LYS A 79 -0.29 -0.22 14.80
C LYS A 79 0.25 -0.73 16.14
N LEU A 80 0.93 -1.88 16.14
CA LEU A 80 1.58 -2.42 17.34
C LEU A 80 2.68 -1.49 17.88
N PHE A 81 3.51 -0.92 16.99
CA PHE A 81 4.57 0.01 17.39
C PHE A 81 4.02 1.36 17.89
N GLU A 82 2.95 1.89 17.28
CA GLU A 82 2.30 3.10 17.76
C GLU A 82 1.65 2.91 19.13
N ILE A 83 0.99 1.78 19.38
CA ILE A 83 0.42 1.44 20.69
C ILE A 83 1.53 1.42 21.75
N LYS A 84 2.66 0.76 21.46
CA LYS A 84 3.83 0.74 22.37
C LYS A 84 4.40 2.14 22.62
N LYS A 85 4.43 3.00 21.60
CA LYS A 85 4.93 4.38 21.74
C LYS A 85 4.05 5.16 22.70
N ARG A 86 2.71 5.11 22.57
CA ARG A 86 1.79 5.83 23.46
C ARG A 86 1.96 5.44 24.92
N ARG A 87 1.97 4.14 25.22
CA ARG A 87 2.10 3.60 26.58
C ARG A 87 3.41 3.96 27.30
N ARG A 88 4.45 4.38 26.57
CA ARG A 88 5.74 4.74 27.17
C ARG A 88 5.78 6.19 27.68
N TYR A 89 4.83 7.03 27.26
CA TYR A 89 4.75 8.44 27.65
C TYR A 89 3.61 8.74 28.63
N ASP A 90 2.84 7.72 29.02
CA ASP A 90 1.82 7.75 30.08
C ASP A 90 2.42 7.19 31.38
#